data_AF-A0A4S4D8G3-F1
#
_entry.id   AF-A0A4S4D8G3-F1
#
_cell.length_a   1.000
_cell.length_b   1.000
_cell.length_c   1.000
_cell.angle_alpha   90.00
_cell.angle_beta   90.00
_cell.angle_gamma   90.00
#
_symmetry.space_group_name_H-M   'P 1'
#
loop_
_entity.id
_entity.type
_entity.pdbx_description
1 polymer ?
#
loop_
_entity_poly.entity_id
_entity_poly.type
_entity_poly.pdbx_seq_one_letter_code
_entity_poly.pdbx_strand_id
1 'polypeptide(L)'
;MVRYYRIPVLLIEFSQDKSFSFQSASDIGDDVTPNSIISKLSLLVLHFPRLRIVWSRSLYATAEIFASLKANQDEPDEVKAIRVGVPSEEGIVENDVRAENYNTSAVEFLRRLPGVTDSNYRAVMDGCESLAELALLPVEKLAELMGGQKAAKTLKDFLDAKYPTLL
;
A
#
# COMPACT_ATOMS: atom_id res chain seq x y z
N MET A 1 5.68 0.00 -6.19
CA MET A 1 6.02 -0.87 -7.34
C MET A 1 5.09 -0.71 -8.53
N VAL A 2 3.83 -1.19 -8.50
CA VAL A 2 2.92 -1.15 -9.69
C VAL A 2 2.66 0.26 -10.23
N ARG A 3 2.75 1.27 -9.37
CA ARG A 3 2.64 2.70 -9.73
C ARG A 3 3.84 3.21 -10.54
N TYR A 4 5.04 2.77 -10.17
CA TYR A 4 6.28 3.41 -10.63
C TYR A 4 7.07 2.57 -11.65
N TYR A 5 6.82 1.27 -11.70
CA TYR A 5 7.53 0.35 -12.59
C TYR A 5 6.59 -0.26 -13.62
N ARG A 6 7.07 -0.36 -14.87
CA ARG A 6 6.31 -0.93 -15.97
C ARG A 6 5.98 -2.41 -15.74
N ILE A 7 6.90 -3.18 -15.18
CA ILE A 7 6.77 -4.62 -14.97
C ILE A 7 7.14 -4.93 -13.52
N PRO A 8 6.19 -4.86 -12.57
CA PRO A 8 6.45 -5.28 -11.20
C PRO A 8 6.57 -6.80 -11.16
N VAL A 9 7.67 -7.31 -10.60
CA VAL A 9 7.95 -8.74 -10.46
C VAL A 9 8.10 -9.09 -8.97
N LEU A 10 7.45 -10.16 -8.54
CA LEU A 10 7.67 -10.82 -7.25
C LEU A 10 8.46 -12.11 -7.50
N LEU A 11 9.69 -12.18 -7.02
CA LEU A 11 10.48 -13.42 -7.03
C LEU A 11 10.27 -14.18 -5.72
N ILE A 12 9.93 -15.46 -5.82
CA ILE A 12 9.78 -16.37 -4.69
C ILE A 12 10.84 -17.46 -4.83
N GLU A 13 11.83 -17.44 -3.92
CA GLU A 13 12.91 -18.41 -3.88
C GLU A 13 12.60 -19.52 -2.88
N PHE A 14 12.69 -20.76 -3.34
CA PHE A 14 12.56 -21.97 -2.53
C PHE A 14 13.94 -22.50 -2.18
N SER A 15 14.05 -23.07 -0.98
CA SER A 15 15.27 -23.75 -0.54
C SER A 15 15.42 -25.07 -1.31
N GLN A 16 16.64 -25.37 -1.76
CA GLN A 16 16.93 -26.54 -2.60
C GLN A 16 16.70 -27.88 -1.87
N ASP A 17 16.76 -27.86 -0.54
CA ASP A 17 16.51 -28.97 0.38
C ASP A 17 15.02 -29.20 0.68
N LYS A 18 14.14 -28.32 0.20
CA LYS A 18 12.69 -28.38 0.42
C LYS A 18 11.95 -28.69 -0.87
N SER A 19 10.70 -29.13 -0.73
CA SER A 19 9.80 -29.30 -1.87
C SER A 19 9.61 -27.97 -2.58
N PHE A 20 9.56 -28.02 -3.92
CA PHE A 20 9.22 -26.87 -4.75
C PHE A 20 7.70 -26.65 -4.77
N SER A 21 7.13 -26.43 -3.59
CA SER A 21 5.70 -26.21 -3.36
C SER A 21 5.48 -25.42 -2.08
N PHE A 22 4.39 -24.65 -2.01
CA PHE A 22 4.06 -23.88 -0.80
C PHE A 22 3.45 -24.74 0.32
N GLN A 23 2.78 -25.83 -0.04
CA GLN A 23 2.15 -26.77 0.87
C GLN A 23 2.09 -28.14 0.20
N SER A 24 1.87 -29.21 0.97
CA SER A 24 1.67 -30.52 0.35
C SER A 24 0.30 -30.56 -0.34
N ALA A 25 0.15 -31.44 -1.34
CA ALA A 25 -1.14 -31.61 -2.00
C ALA A 25 -2.24 -32.06 -1.02
N SER A 26 -1.89 -32.80 0.02
CA SER A 26 -2.80 -33.21 1.10
C SER A 26 -3.23 -32.07 2.02
N ASP A 27 -2.50 -30.94 2.04
CA ASP A 27 -2.87 -29.76 2.83
C ASP A 27 -3.79 -28.79 2.06
N ILE A 28 -4.10 -29.09 0.79
CA ILE A 28 -5.09 -28.35 0.01
C ILE A 28 -6.47 -28.86 0.43
N GLY A 29 -7.10 -28.16 1.38
CA GLY A 29 -8.50 -28.38 1.73
C GLY A 29 -9.46 -27.89 0.64
N ASP A 30 -10.71 -28.34 0.69
CA ASP A 30 -11.77 -27.95 -0.25
C ASP A 30 -12.19 -26.48 -0.09
N ASP A 31 -11.96 -25.90 1.09
CA ASP A 31 -12.36 -24.53 1.43
C ASP A 31 -11.23 -23.50 1.25
N VAL A 32 -11.58 -22.33 0.70
CA VAL A 32 -10.67 -21.19 0.60
C VAL A 32 -10.52 -20.53 1.97
N THR A 33 -9.38 -20.75 2.62
CA THR A 33 -9.08 -20.11 3.91
C THR A 33 -8.30 -18.80 3.72
N PRO A 34 -8.59 -17.74 4.51
CA PRO A 34 -7.85 -16.48 4.45
C PRO A 34 -6.40 -16.62 4.95
N ASN A 35 -6.10 -17.69 5.68
CA ASN A 35 -4.75 -17.96 6.19
C ASN A 35 -3.87 -18.71 5.20
N SER A 36 -4.44 -19.37 4.18
CA SER A 36 -3.68 -20.06 3.16
C SER A 36 -2.82 -19.10 2.34
N ILE A 37 -1.55 -19.48 2.15
CA ILE A 37 -0.60 -18.75 1.29
C ILE A 37 -1.12 -18.68 -0.14
N ILE A 38 -1.74 -19.76 -0.64
CA ILE A 38 -2.31 -19.83 -1.98
C ILE A 38 -3.46 -18.83 -2.15
N SER A 39 -4.35 -18.73 -1.18
CA SER A 39 -5.44 -17.74 -1.18
C SER A 39 -4.90 -16.31 -1.20
N LYS A 40 -3.90 -16.01 -0.38
CA LYS A 40 -3.26 -14.68 -0.31
C LYS A 40 -2.56 -14.32 -1.61
N LEU A 41 -1.81 -15.25 -2.21
CA LEU A 41 -1.16 -15.03 -3.52
C LEU A 41 -2.19 -14.84 -4.64
N SER A 42 -3.27 -15.62 -4.64
CA SER A 42 -4.36 -15.47 -5.61
C SER A 42 -5.00 -14.08 -5.50
N LEU A 43 -5.35 -13.64 -4.29
CA LEU A 43 -5.87 -12.29 -4.05
C LEU A 43 -4.88 -11.20 -4.48
N LEU A 44 -3.60 -11.38 -4.18
CA LEU A 44 -2.55 -10.43 -4.59
C LEU A 44 -2.53 -10.25 -6.12
N VAL A 45 -2.55 -11.34 -6.89
CA VAL A 45 -2.54 -11.29 -8.36
C VAL A 45 -3.84 -10.69 -8.91
N LEU A 46 -4.99 -11.00 -8.31
CA LEU A 46 -6.27 -10.41 -8.68
C LEU A 46 -6.29 -8.89 -8.47
N HIS A 47 -5.74 -8.40 -7.35
CA HIS A 47 -5.67 -6.97 -7.07
C HIS A 47 -4.62 -6.22 -7.90
N PHE A 48 -3.56 -6.92 -8.34
CA PHE A 48 -2.45 -6.33 -9.10
C PHE A 48 -2.22 -7.08 -10.42
N PRO A 49 -3.06 -6.88 -11.45
CA PRO A 49 -3.02 -7.67 -12.68
C PRO A 49 -1.73 -7.51 -13.51
N ARG A 50 -0.93 -6.47 -13.23
CA ARG A 50 0.40 -6.25 -13.85
C ARG A 50 1.54 -6.97 -13.12
N LEU A 51 1.30 -7.49 -11.91
CA LEU A 51 2.29 -8.21 -11.13
C LEU A 51 2.62 -9.54 -11.81
N ARG A 52 3.91 -9.81 -12.00
CA ARG A 52 4.41 -11.10 -12.49
C ARG A 52 5.07 -11.84 -11.34
N ILE A 53 4.82 -13.14 -11.23
CA ILE A 53 5.46 -13.99 -10.22
C ILE A 53 6.50 -14.86 -10.91
N VAL A 54 7.71 -14.86 -10.38
CA VAL A 54 8.81 -15.73 -10.79
C VAL A 54 9.16 -16.65 -9.63
N TRP A 55 9.27 -17.94 -9.91
CA TRP A 55 9.56 -18.96 -8.90
C TRP A 55 10.96 -19.50 -9.16
N SER A 56 11.81 -19.47 -8.15
CA SER A 56 13.17 -19.99 -8.23
C SER A 56 13.34 -21.15 -7.26
N ARG A 57 14.01 -22.21 -7.70
CA ARG A 57 14.20 -23.44 -6.93
C ARG A 57 15.50 -23.49 -6.12
N SER A 58 16.35 -22.48 -6.28
CA SER A 58 17.62 -22.32 -5.57
C SER A 58 18.23 -20.95 -5.87
N LEU A 59 19.18 -20.52 -5.04
CA LEU A 59 20.00 -19.33 -5.27
C LEU A 59 20.76 -19.33 -6.62
N TYR A 60 21.23 -20.50 -7.09
CA TYR A 60 21.87 -20.61 -8.40
C TYR A 60 20.89 -20.33 -9.54
N ALA A 61 19.69 -20.92 -9.47
CA ALA A 61 18.64 -20.66 -10.44
C ALA A 61 18.19 -19.19 -10.39
N THR A 62 18.15 -18.56 -9.21
CA THR A 62 17.85 -17.13 -9.06
C THR A 62 18.87 -16.27 -9.80
N ALA A 63 20.17 -16.57 -9.67
CA ALA A 63 21.22 -15.84 -10.37
C ALA A 63 21.10 -15.98 -11.90
N GLU A 64 20.80 -17.18 -12.41
CA GLU A 64 20.56 -17.42 -13.83
C GLU A 64 19.31 -16.68 -14.35
N ILE A 65 18.24 -16.66 -13.55
CA ILE A 65 17.03 -15.89 -13.84
C ILE A 65 17.37 -14.40 -13.96
N PHE A 66 18.15 -13.84 -13.03
CA PHE A 66 18.56 -12.44 -13.09
C PHE A 66 19.42 -12.14 -14.33
N ALA A 67 20.40 -12.98 -14.64
CA ALA A 67 21.21 -12.83 -15.84
C ALA A 67 20.35 -12.88 -17.12
N SER A 68 19.39 -13.81 -17.18
CA SER A 68 18.48 -13.96 -18.32
C SER A 68 17.52 -12.78 -18.47
N LEU A 69 17.00 -12.25 -17.37
CA LEU A 69 16.11 -11.07 -17.38
C LEU A 69 16.86 -9.79 -17.75
N LYS A 70 18.14 -9.66 -17.36
CA LYS A 70 18.99 -8.51 -17.71
C LYS A 70 19.53 -8.58 -19.14
N ALA A 71 19.58 -9.77 -19.74
CA ALA A 71 20.09 -9.94 -21.10
C ALA A 71 19.36 -9.04 -22.09
N ASN A 72 20.12 -8.28 -22.87
CA ASN A 72 19.62 -7.31 -23.86
C ASN A 72 18.75 -6.17 -23.25
N GLN A 73 18.89 -5.89 -21.96
CA GLN A 73 18.32 -4.70 -21.32
C GLN A 73 19.41 -3.68 -21.02
N ASP A 74 19.06 -2.40 -21.05
CA ASP A 74 19.97 -1.33 -20.62
C ASP A 74 20.37 -1.47 -19.15
N GLU A 75 21.48 -0.85 -18.75
CA GLU A 75 21.85 -0.76 -17.33
C GLU A 75 20.90 0.18 -16.56
N PRO A 76 20.57 -0.14 -15.30
CA PRO A 76 19.77 0.75 -14.48
C PRO A 76 20.53 2.06 -14.21
N ASP A 77 19.81 3.17 -14.28
CA ASP A 77 20.33 4.51 -13.96
C ASP A 77 20.13 4.78 -12.46
N GLU A 78 21.23 4.90 -11.72
CA GLU A 78 21.22 5.13 -10.27
C GLU A 78 20.48 6.41 -9.88
N VAL A 79 20.71 7.50 -10.63
CA VAL A 79 20.11 8.81 -10.32
C VAL A 79 18.60 8.75 -10.50
N LYS A 80 18.14 8.10 -11.57
CA LYS A 80 16.70 7.86 -11.75
C LYS A 80 16.15 6.96 -10.64
N ALA A 81 16.81 5.84 -10.34
CA ALA A 81 16.35 4.87 -9.36
C ALA A 81 16.14 5.47 -7.96
N ILE A 82 17.03 6.37 -7.52
CA ILE A 82 16.91 7.09 -6.24
C ILE A 82 15.65 7.97 -6.21
N ARG A 83 15.30 8.60 -7.34
CA ARG A 83 14.17 9.53 -7.43
C ARG A 83 12.81 8.82 -7.53
N VAL A 84 12.77 7.59 -8.04
CA VAL A 84 11.50 6.86 -8.25
C VAL A 84 10.70 6.71 -6.95
N GLY A 85 9.50 7.30 -6.92
CA GLY A 85 8.59 7.21 -5.76
C GLY A 85 8.92 8.16 -4.61
N VAL A 86 9.92 9.02 -4.75
CA VAL A 86 10.22 10.11 -3.80
C VAL A 86 9.45 11.36 -4.24
N PRO A 87 8.60 11.95 -3.38
CA PRO A 87 7.95 13.23 -3.67
C PRO A 87 9.00 14.34 -3.82
N SER A 88 8.83 15.24 -4.79
CA SER A 88 9.62 16.48 -4.87
C SER A 88 9.36 17.37 -3.65
N GLU A 89 10.12 18.45 -3.47
CA GLU A 89 9.86 19.45 -2.41
C GLU A 89 8.45 20.05 -2.49
N GLU A 90 7.84 20.03 -3.68
CA GLU A 90 6.45 20.46 -3.94
C GLU A 90 5.42 19.32 -3.72
N GLY A 91 5.86 18.15 -3.29
CA GLY A 91 5.02 16.97 -3.06
C GLY A 91 4.63 16.20 -4.33
N ILE A 92 5.20 16.55 -5.48
CA ILE A 92 4.88 15.95 -6.78
C ILE A 92 5.82 14.78 -7.06
N VAL A 93 5.27 13.61 -7.37
CA VAL A 93 6.06 12.47 -7.85
C VAL A 93 6.01 12.47 -9.38
N GLU A 94 7.15 12.72 -10.05
CA GLU A 94 7.25 12.70 -11.52
C GLU A 94 6.67 11.39 -12.08
N ASN A 95 5.75 11.48 -13.06
CA ASN A 95 5.03 10.38 -13.71
C ASN A 95 4.01 9.61 -12.85
N ASP A 96 3.68 10.06 -11.64
CA ASP A 96 2.54 9.52 -10.88
C ASP A 96 1.27 10.33 -11.17
N VAL A 97 0.60 9.99 -12.26
CA VAL A 97 -0.70 10.57 -12.70
C VAL A 97 -1.78 10.50 -11.60
N ARG A 98 -1.56 9.72 -10.53
CA ARG A 98 -2.46 9.63 -9.35
C ARG A 98 -1.99 10.48 -8.16
N ALA A 99 -0.71 10.82 -8.08
CA ALA A 99 -0.17 11.72 -7.05
C ALA A 99 -0.35 13.19 -7.41
N GLU A 100 -0.55 13.53 -8.68
CA GLU A 100 -0.72 14.91 -9.15
C GLU A 100 -1.92 15.65 -8.53
N ASN A 101 -2.87 14.96 -7.88
CA ASN A 101 -4.08 15.60 -7.35
C ASN A 101 -4.18 15.69 -5.82
N TYR A 102 -3.34 14.98 -5.06
CA TYR A 102 -3.47 14.97 -3.59
C TYR A 102 -2.12 14.81 -2.89
N ASN A 103 -1.91 15.60 -1.84
CA ASN A 103 -0.81 15.44 -0.89
C ASN A 103 -0.89 14.05 -0.23
N THR A 104 -0.15 13.07 -0.77
CA THR A 104 -0.21 11.66 -0.33
C THR A 104 0.12 11.49 1.14
N SER A 105 1.02 12.33 1.67
CA SER A 105 1.38 12.32 3.09
C SER A 105 0.19 12.76 3.96
N ALA A 106 -0.55 13.80 3.54
CA ALA A 106 -1.76 14.22 4.22
C ALA A 106 -2.87 13.16 4.14
N VAL A 107 -3.04 12.49 2.99
CA VAL A 107 -4.02 11.41 2.83
C VAL A 107 -3.68 10.22 3.72
N GLU A 108 -2.41 9.81 3.77
CA GLU A 108 -1.99 8.70 4.61
C GLU A 108 -2.13 9.05 6.10
N PHE A 109 -1.73 10.26 6.50
CA PHE A 109 -1.95 10.75 7.86
C PHE A 109 -3.44 10.73 8.24
N LEU A 110 -4.31 11.29 7.41
CA LEU A 110 -5.75 11.31 7.62
C LEU A 110 -6.32 9.90 7.82
N ARG A 111 -5.91 8.93 6.99
CA ARG A 111 -6.36 7.52 7.10
C ARG A 111 -5.87 6.81 8.36
N ARG A 112 -4.90 7.35 9.09
CA ARG A 112 -4.48 6.82 10.40
C ARG A 112 -5.26 7.42 11.57
N LEU A 113 -6.06 8.46 11.35
CA LEU A 113 -6.82 9.09 12.42
C LEU A 113 -8.00 8.20 12.88
N PRO A 114 -8.27 8.10 14.18
CA PRO A 114 -9.42 7.35 14.70
C PRO A 114 -10.74 7.81 14.09
N GLY A 115 -11.60 6.87 13.72
CA GLY A 115 -12.89 7.16 13.08
C GLY A 115 -12.83 7.39 11.57
N VAL A 116 -11.64 7.65 11.01
CA VAL A 116 -11.45 7.70 9.55
C VAL A 116 -11.31 6.29 9.00
N THR A 117 -12.01 6.01 7.90
CA THR A 117 -12.08 4.71 7.24
C THR A 117 -11.94 4.85 5.73
N ASP A 118 -11.71 3.74 5.03
CA ASP A 118 -11.64 3.69 3.57
C ASP A 118 -12.94 4.11 2.88
N SER A 119 -14.07 4.06 3.59
CA SER A 119 -15.37 4.47 3.09
C SER A 119 -15.64 5.97 3.26
N ASN A 120 -15.01 6.64 4.23
CA ASN A 120 -15.34 8.04 4.54
C ASN A 120 -14.21 9.06 4.26
N TYR A 121 -12.94 8.63 4.17
CA TYR A 121 -11.82 9.58 4.07
C TYR A 121 -11.90 10.51 2.85
N ARG A 122 -12.48 10.05 1.72
CA ARG A 122 -12.65 10.89 0.53
C ARG A 122 -13.63 12.03 0.76
N ALA A 123 -14.78 11.75 1.37
CA ALA A 123 -15.76 12.78 1.71
C ALA A 123 -15.17 13.82 2.69
N VAL A 124 -14.32 13.38 3.62
CA VAL A 124 -13.58 14.27 4.51
C VAL A 124 -12.59 15.15 3.75
N MET A 125 -11.81 14.57 2.82
CA MET A 125 -10.88 15.34 1.98
C MET A 125 -11.59 16.33 1.06
N ASP A 126 -12.73 15.94 0.49
CA ASP A 126 -13.49 16.83 -0.40
C ASP A 126 -14.22 17.93 0.39
N GLY A 127 -14.47 17.70 1.68
CA GLY A 127 -15.17 18.63 2.57
C GLY A 127 -14.28 19.56 3.39
N CYS A 128 -12.95 19.43 3.31
CA CYS A 128 -11.99 20.27 4.04
C CYS A 128 -10.81 20.64 3.14
N GLU A 129 -10.40 21.90 3.14
CA GLU A 129 -9.25 22.40 2.38
C GLU A 129 -7.91 22.00 3.04
N SER A 130 -7.91 21.70 4.34
CA SER A 130 -6.70 21.32 5.08
C SER A 130 -6.97 20.47 6.32
N LEU A 131 -5.90 19.84 6.84
CA LEU A 131 -5.93 19.15 8.15
C LEU A 131 -6.17 20.12 9.31
N ALA A 132 -5.77 21.38 9.18
CA ALA A 132 -6.02 22.41 10.18
C ALA A 132 -7.52 22.74 10.26
N GLU A 133 -8.17 22.90 9.11
CA GLU A 133 -9.62 23.10 9.04
C GLU A 133 -10.37 21.89 9.62
N LEU A 134 -9.96 20.68 9.25
CA LEU A 134 -10.54 19.44 9.78
C LEU A 134 -10.58 19.42 11.32
N ALA A 135 -9.51 19.89 11.97
CA ALA A 135 -9.43 19.92 13.43
C ALA A 135 -10.38 20.93 14.09
N LEU A 136 -10.73 21.99 13.37
CA LEU A 136 -11.60 23.07 13.83
C LEU A 136 -13.08 22.81 13.54
N LEU A 137 -13.41 21.83 12.69
CA LEU A 137 -14.80 21.54 12.35
C LEU A 137 -15.63 21.11 13.58
N PRO A 138 -16.89 21.58 13.68
CA PRO A 138 -17.82 21.11 14.70
C PRO A 138 -18.21 19.65 14.44
N VAL A 139 -18.56 18.92 15.50
CA VAL A 139 -18.80 17.46 15.43
C VAL A 139 -19.98 17.12 14.51
N GLU A 140 -20.96 18.02 14.39
CA GLU A 140 -22.10 17.90 13.49
C GLU A 140 -21.65 17.88 12.03
N LYS A 141 -20.72 18.77 11.66
CA LYS A 141 -20.19 18.82 10.30
C LYS A 141 -19.31 17.62 9.99
N LEU A 142 -18.50 17.19 10.96
CA LEU A 142 -17.76 15.94 10.87
C LEU A 142 -18.70 14.74 10.69
N ALA A 143 -19.85 14.70 11.37
CA ALA A 143 -20.79 13.59 11.26
C ALA A 143 -21.45 13.51 9.88
N GLU A 144 -21.75 14.65 9.25
CA GLU A 144 -22.20 14.72 7.86
C GLU A 144 -21.14 14.16 6.90
N LEU A 145 -19.89 14.65 7.00
CA LEU A 145 -18.79 14.25 6.12
C LEU A 145 -18.40 12.77 6.30
N MET A 146 -18.41 12.29 7.55
CA MET A 146 -17.97 10.94 7.89
C MET A 146 -19.06 9.88 7.77
N GLY A 147 -20.31 10.29 7.50
CA GLY A 147 -21.47 9.40 7.38
C GLY A 147 -21.92 8.79 8.71
N GLY A 148 -21.62 9.42 9.85
CA GLY A 148 -22.06 8.91 11.14
C GLY A 148 -21.48 9.62 12.37
N GLN A 149 -22.33 9.79 13.38
CA GLN A 149 -22.00 10.44 14.66
C GLN A 149 -20.87 9.73 15.43
N LYS A 150 -20.84 8.39 15.40
CA LYS A 150 -19.82 7.62 16.11
C LYS A 150 -18.41 7.93 15.60
N ALA A 151 -18.24 7.99 14.28
CA ALA A 151 -16.95 8.26 13.65
C ALA A 151 -16.49 9.69 13.94
N ALA A 152 -17.39 10.66 13.78
CA ALA A 152 -17.13 12.07 14.07
C ALA A 152 -16.72 12.33 15.51
N LYS A 153 -17.45 11.76 16.47
CA LYS A 153 -17.12 11.89 17.89
C LYS A 153 -15.77 11.24 18.22
N THR A 154 -15.49 10.05 17.67
CA THR A 154 -14.20 9.37 17.87
C THR A 154 -13.04 10.22 17.38
N LEU A 155 -13.17 10.85 16.20
CA LEU A 155 -12.16 11.74 15.65
C LEU A 155 -12.01 13.00 16.50
N LYS A 156 -13.13 13.64 16.88
CA LYS A 156 -13.12 14.90 17.64
C LYS A 156 -12.55 14.73 19.04
N ASP A 157 -12.94 13.68 19.74
CA ASP A 157 -12.41 13.32 21.06
C ASP A 157 -10.89 13.08 21.00
N PHE A 158 -10.39 12.49 19.90
CA PHE A 158 -8.95 12.29 19.68
C PHE A 158 -8.20 13.61 19.44
N LEU A 159 -8.73 14.48 18.57
CA LEU A 159 -8.08 15.76 18.22
C LEU A 159 -8.07 16.75 19.38
N ASP A 160 -9.12 16.74 20.20
CA ASP A 160 -9.25 17.63 21.35
C ASP A 160 -8.68 17.02 22.65
N ALA A 161 -8.14 15.80 22.58
CA ALA A 161 -7.54 15.13 23.73
C ALA A 161 -6.36 15.96 24.29
N LYS A 162 -6.37 16.22 25.60
CA LYS A 162 -5.25 16.89 26.26
C LYS A 162 -4.00 16.03 26.14
N TYR A 163 -2.87 16.66 25.83
CA TYR A 163 -1.57 16.01 25.90
C TYR A 163 -1.36 15.41 27.30
N PRO A 164 -1.03 14.12 27.42
CA PRO A 164 -0.78 13.51 28.72
C PRO A 164 0.51 14.09 29.30
N THR A 165 0.38 15.08 30.17
CA THR A 165 1.47 15.51 31.04
C THR A 165 1.63 14.47 32.13
N LEU A 166 2.76 13.77 32.15
CA LEU A 166 3.16 12.93 33.29
C LEU A 166 3.25 13.85 34.51
N LEU A 167 2.37 13.65 35.49
CA LEU A 167 2.48 14.21 36.84
C LEU A 167 3.47 13.38 37.65
#